data_AF-A0A6P8I083-F1
#
_entry.id   AF-A0A6P8I083-F1
#
_cell.length_a   1.000
_cell.length_b   1.000
_cell.length_c   1.000
_cell.angle_alpha   90.00
_cell.angle_beta   90.00
_cell.angle_gamma   90.00
#
_symmetry.space_group_name_H-M   'P 1'
#
loop_
_entity.id
_entity.type
_entity.pdbx_description
1 polymer ?
#
loop_
_entity_poly.entity_id
_entity_poly.type
_entity_poly.pdbx_seq_one_letter_code
_entity_poly.pdbx_strand_id
1 'polypeptide(L)'
;MMISPRFCSAFFHVPEIRFGTQDICRKHCLHPSCIIGQQKNPKSQPRTVDALVVIKSGTTEIESFMYTNQPGLSTTKHAEEFFYEDVKCGRLSNTLYVWRSVYECLEICMYITYQPCHFSTRKTPGKSCSSQMVKLYEDVLKPMNIKFVIKPTLIYKAYWNPSTANFKTRQEILQAKDGIRKLFAAGIDIQAMEEKDWIFLRNTLCQTSRILYNPYEGSEREKLDAFIRQEIIFELMNCVQDADQEAKVILSLAQKNIETMVARKQTFHTSRRIRALSYGRSHLQQLKIETLKHLETLRYYFFLMRSSLHYMQLRTRIHDCRSNRMLQRIHYNQKNMLKHLQLVHDGKEKILNLMNEIRSKT
;
A
#
# COMPACT_ATOMS: atom_id res chain seq x y z
N MET A 1 16.64 27.57 -7.33
CA MET A 1 16.18 26.73 -8.45
C MET A 1 14.65 26.63 -8.42
N MET A 2 13.95 27.13 -9.44
CA MET A 2 12.48 27.03 -9.52
C MET A 2 12.06 25.55 -9.54
N ILE A 3 11.05 25.17 -8.76
CA ILE A 3 10.49 23.80 -8.81
C ILE A 3 10.09 23.51 -10.24
N SER A 4 10.47 22.34 -10.76
CA SER A 4 9.94 21.86 -12.03
C SER A 4 8.41 21.94 -12.02
N PRO A 5 7.77 22.62 -13.00
CA PRO A 5 6.31 22.74 -13.04
C PRO A 5 5.57 21.41 -12.95
N ARG A 6 6.22 20.30 -13.34
CA ARG A 6 5.70 18.93 -13.21
C ARG A 6 5.64 18.47 -11.76
N PHE A 7 6.71 18.65 -10.99
CA PHE A 7 6.74 18.31 -9.55
C PHE A 7 5.82 19.23 -8.75
N CYS A 8 5.72 20.51 -9.13
CA CYS A 8 4.70 21.40 -8.58
C CYS A 8 3.28 20.85 -8.82
N SER A 9 2.97 20.40 -10.05
CA SER A 9 1.67 19.82 -10.37
C SER A 9 1.43 18.45 -9.73
N ALA A 10 2.47 17.65 -9.50
CA ALA A 10 2.38 16.31 -8.95
C ALA A 10 2.10 16.33 -7.45
N PHE A 11 2.80 17.20 -6.71
CA PHE A 11 2.81 17.21 -5.25
C PHE A 11 2.02 18.38 -4.65
N PHE A 12 2.02 19.55 -5.28
CA PHE A 12 1.49 20.78 -4.67
C PHE A 12 0.14 21.25 -5.24
N HIS A 13 -0.39 20.61 -6.28
CA HIS A 13 -1.73 20.90 -6.79
C HIS A 13 -2.76 20.03 -6.07
N VAL A 14 -3.44 20.62 -5.09
CA VAL A 14 -4.43 19.94 -4.26
C VAL A 14 -5.83 20.18 -4.84
N PRO A 15 -6.57 19.11 -5.19
CA PRO A 15 -7.99 19.23 -5.49
C PRO A 15 -8.79 19.62 -4.25
N GLU A 16 -9.75 20.53 -4.41
CA GLU A 16 -10.82 20.72 -3.42
C GLU A 16 -11.68 19.45 -3.40
N ILE A 17 -11.83 18.85 -2.22
CA ILE A 17 -12.62 17.64 -2.05
C ILE A 17 -14.09 18.01 -1.91
N ARG A 18 -14.92 17.58 -2.87
CA ARG A 18 -16.37 17.50 -2.69
C ARG A 18 -16.77 16.06 -2.43
N PHE A 19 -17.17 15.77 -1.20
CA PHE A 19 -17.63 14.44 -0.81
C PHE A 19 -18.87 14.05 -1.63
N GLY A 20 -18.83 12.88 -2.28
CA GLY A 20 -20.01 12.25 -2.89
C GLY A 20 -20.25 12.50 -4.39
N THR A 21 -19.43 13.28 -5.09
CA THR A 21 -19.54 13.44 -6.56
C THR A 21 -18.21 13.13 -7.26
N GLN A 22 -18.28 12.72 -8.54
CA GLN A 22 -17.12 12.50 -9.41
C GLN A 22 -16.32 13.80 -9.68
N ASP A 23 -16.87 14.95 -9.29
CA ASP A 23 -16.36 16.25 -9.64
C ASP A 23 -15.39 16.80 -8.58
N ILE A 24 -14.11 16.56 -8.84
CA ILE A 24 -13.03 17.38 -8.30
C ILE A 24 -13.20 18.80 -8.87
N CYS A 25 -13.73 19.73 -8.09
CA CYS A 25 -14.03 21.08 -8.53
C CYS A 25 -13.13 22.08 -7.81
N ARG A 26 -12.20 22.70 -8.57
CA ARG A 26 -11.17 23.69 -8.18
C ARG A 26 -9.91 23.08 -7.54
N LYS A 27 -8.76 23.62 -7.95
CA LYS A 27 -7.44 23.18 -7.48
C LYS A 27 -6.75 24.36 -6.82
N HIS A 28 -6.26 24.13 -5.62
CA HIS A 28 -5.39 25.05 -4.92
C HIS A 28 -3.97 24.57 -5.11
N CYS A 29 -3.14 25.37 -5.77
CA CYS A 29 -1.70 25.14 -5.69
C CYS A 29 -1.21 25.68 -4.36
N LEU A 30 -0.58 24.83 -3.55
CA LEU A 30 0.04 25.24 -2.29
C LEU A 30 1.32 26.06 -2.52
N HIS A 31 1.82 26.11 -3.75
CA HIS A 31 3.01 26.89 -4.11
C HIS A 31 2.63 28.33 -4.52
N PRO A 32 3.04 29.35 -3.76
CA PRO A 32 2.58 30.73 -3.96
C PRO A 32 2.93 31.33 -5.33
N SER A 33 4.07 30.93 -5.90
CA SER A 33 4.53 31.40 -7.22
C SER A 33 4.25 30.42 -8.36
N CYS A 34 3.39 29.41 -8.15
CA CYS A 34 3.03 28.52 -9.24
C CYS A 34 2.12 29.23 -10.25
N ILE A 35 2.67 29.49 -11.44
CA ILE A 35 1.97 30.12 -12.57
C ILE A 35 0.68 29.35 -12.93
N ILE A 36 0.72 28.01 -12.87
CA ILE A 36 -0.45 27.15 -13.16
C ILE A 36 -1.53 27.31 -12.08
N GLY A 37 -1.14 27.47 -10.82
CA GLY A 37 -2.06 27.74 -9.71
C GLY A 37 -2.67 29.13 -9.76
N GLN A 38 -1.87 30.14 -10.15
CA GLN A 38 -2.32 31.53 -10.30
C GLN A 38 -3.33 31.70 -11.45
N GLN A 39 -3.21 30.92 -12.51
CA GLN A 39 -4.15 30.93 -13.65
C GLN A 39 -5.52 30.27 -13.33
N LYS A 40 -5.75 29.74 -12.12
CA LYS A 40 -7.00 29.09 -11.67
C LYS A 40 -7.57 28.08 -12.69
N ASN A 41 -6.74 27.44 -13.51
CA ASN A 41 -7.23 26.52 -14.53
C ASN A 41 -7.61 25.17 -13.88
N PRO A 42 -8.91 24.81 -13.83
CA PRO A 42 -9.36 23.59 -13.16
C PRO A 42 -8.86 22.31 -13.84
N LYS A 43 -8.44 22.37 -15.11
CA LYS A 43 -8.00 21.20 -15.91
C LYS A 43 -6.53 20.80 -15.74
N SER A 44 -5.79 21.41 -14.82
CA SER A 44 -4.37 21.14 -14.57
C SER A 44 -4.11 19.83 -13.80
N GLN A 45 -4.64 18.69 -14.25
CA GLN A 45 -4.25 17.40 -13.65
C GLN A 45 -2.81 17.10 -14.07
N PRO A 46 -1.96 16.57 -13.17
CA PRO A 46 -0.67 16.06 -13.59
C PRO A 46 -0.92 15.02 -14.69
N ARG A 47 -0.45 15.30 -15.90
CA ARG A 47 -0.64 14.45 -17.08
C ARG A 47 0.23 13.19 -17.02
N THR A 48 1.21 13.19 -16.12
CA THR A 48 2.19 12.13 -15.91
C THR A 48 2.22 11.76 -14.42
N VAL A 49 2.52 10.49 -14.16
CA VAL A 49 2.87 10.02 -12.82
C VAL A 49 4.34 10.36 -12.62
N ASP A 50 4.65 11.09 -11.55
CA ASP A 50 6.02 11.43 -11.14
C ASP A 50 6.23 10.90 -9.72
N ALA A 51 7.46 10.51 -9.40
CA ALA A 51 7.82 10.02 -8.07
C ALA A 51 9.14 10.61 -7.57
N LEU A 52 9.18 10.86 -6.26
CA LEU A 52 10.41 11.05 -5.50
C LEU A 52 10.58 9.84 -4.59
N VAL A 53 11.63 9.06 -4.82
CA VAL A 53 11.98 7.91 -3.99
C VAL A 53 13.11 8.32 -3.06
N VAL A 54 12.91 8.10 -1.76
CA VAL A 54 13.87 8.44 -0.71
C VAL A 54 14.28 7.18 0.01
N ILE A 55 15.59 6.98 0.14
CA ILE A 55 16.16 5.84 0.86
C ILE A 55 16.62 6.35 2.21
N LYS A 56 16.19 5.67 3.27
CA LYS A 56 16.35 6.12 4.65
C LYS A 56 16.87 5.01 5.54
N SER A 57 17.61 5.39 6.58
CA SER A 57 17.86 4.54 7.74
C SER A 57 17.39 5.25 9.00
N GLY A 58 16.39 4.68 9.67
CA GLY A 58 15.66 5.35 10.74
C GLY A 58 15.06 6.69 10.26
N THR A 59 15.49 7.80 10.87
CA THR A 59 15.04 9.15 10.50
C THR A 59 15.95 9.84 9.48
N THR A 60 17.08 9.22 9.13
CA THR A 60 18.12 9.84 8.30
C THR A 60 17.87 9.49 6.83
N GLU A 61 17.80 10.51 5.98
CA GLU A 61 17.87 10.34 4.53
C GLU A 61 19.30 9.97 4.12
N ILE A 62 19.44 8.92 3.33
CA ILE A 62 20.70 8.50 2.72
C ILE A 62 20.80 9.14 1.34
N GLU A 63 19.77 8.94 0.50
CA GLU A 63 19.74 9.48 -0.85
C GLU A 63 18.30 9.59 -1.37
N SER A 64 18.07 10.46 -2.35
CA SER A 64 16.79 10.60 -3.04
C SER A 64 16.92 10.66 -4.56
N PHE A 65 15.94 10.06 -5.23
CA PHE A 65 15.88 9.87 -6.68
C PHE A 65 14.56 10.36 -7.23
N MET A 66 14.62 11.15 -8.30
CA MET A 66 13.44 11.62 -9.02
C MET A 66 13.19 10.76 -10.26
N TYR A 67 11.97 10.23 -10.37
CA TYR A 67 11.51 9.46 -11.52
C TYR A 67 10.39 10.23 -12.25
N THR A 68 10.70 10.69 -13.45
CA THR A 68 9.79 11.45 -14.32
C THR A 68 10.08 11.15 -15.77
N ASN A 69 9.08 11.33 -16.64
CA ASN A 69 9.28 11.23 -18.08
C ASN A 69 10.14 12.39 -18.57
N GLN A 70 11.11 12.15 -19.46
CA GLN A 70 11.84 13.26 -20.08
C GLN A 70 10.99 13.99 -21.15
N PRO A 71 11.12 15.32 -21.31
CA PRO A 71 10.50 16.04 -22.42
C PRO A 71 10.99 15.50 -23.78
N GLY A 72 10.10 15.37 -24.76
CA GLY A 72 10.47 15.01 -26.15
C GLY A 72 10.50 13.51 -26.48
N LEU A 73 10.32 12.61 -25.50
CA LEU A 73 10.17 11.18 -25.77
C LEU A 73 8.75 10.85 -26.27
N SER A 74 8.67 9.99 -27.30
CA SER A 74 7.40 9.55 -27.91
C SER A 74 6.61 8.57 -27.03
N THR A 75 7.26 7.93 -26.05
CA THR A 75 6.65 6.96 -25.15
C THR A 75 6.65 7.49 -23.72
N THR A 76 5.47 7.48 -23.10
CA THR A 76 5.29 7.83 -21.68
C THR A 76 5.31 6.55 -20.85
N LYS A 77 6.25 6.43 -19.91
CA LYS A 77 6.28 5.37 -18.89
C LYS A 77 5.67 5.86 -17.58
N HIS A 78 5.19 4.95 -16.74
CA HIS A 78 4.83 5.29 -15.36
C HIS A 78 6.09 5.44 -14.49
N ALA A 79 6.01 6.23 -13.42
CA ALA A 79 7.16 6.47 -12.53
C ALA A 79 7.68 5.16 -11.90
N GLU A 80 6.76 4.25 -11.61
CA GLU A 80 7.02 2.92 -11.07
C GLU A 80 7.86 2.06 -12.03
N GLU A 81 7.69 2.22 -13.35
CA GLU A 81 8.49 1.49 -14.35
C GLU A 81 9.96 1.94 -14.31
N PHE A 82 10.21 3.25 -14.18
CA PHE A 82 11.58 3.76 -14.04
C PHE A 82 12.24 3.27 -12.75
N PHE A 83 11.51 3.31 -11.63
CA PHE A 83 12.03 2.81 -10.36
C PHE A 83 12.32 1.30 -10.41
N TYR A 84 11.42 0.51 -11.00
CA TYR A 84 11.61 -0.92 -11.19
C TYR A 84 12.89 -1.23 -11.99
N GLU A 85 13.10 -0.53 -13.11
CA GLU A 85 14.31 -0.66 -13.92
C GLU A 85 15.58 -0.27 -13.13
N ASP A 86 15.53 0.84 -12.38
CA ASP A 86 16.66 1.35 -11.60
C ASP A 86 17.13 0.35 -10.52
N VAL A 87 16.17 -0.30 -9.84
CA VAL A 87 16.47 -1.32 -8.83
C VAL A 87 16.93 -2.64 -9.45
N LYS A 88 16.38 -3.06 -10.59
CA LYS A 88 16.74 -4.36 -11.18
C LYS A 88 18.08 -4.34 -11.91
N CYS A 89 18.38 -3.26 -12.62
CA CYS A 89 19.58 -3.19 -13.46
C CYS A 89 20.19 -1.79 -13.58
N GLY A 90 19.64 -0.79 -12.91
CA GLY A 90 20.19 0.57 -12.90
C GLY A 90 21.09 0.84 -11.71
N ARG A 91 21.11 2.11 -11.29
CA ARG A 91 21.98 2.67 -10.25
C ARG A 91 21.68 2.05 -8.88
N LEU A 92 20.41 1.75 -8.60
CA LEU A 92 20.01 1.21 -7.30
C LEU A 92 20.34 -0.28 -7.14
N SER A 93 20.53 -1.02 -8.23
CA SER A 93 20.80 -2.48 -8.17
C SER A 93 21.99 -2.85 -7.28
N ASN A 94 23.14 -2.22 -7.49
CA ASN A 94 24.34 -2.45 -6.69
C ASN A 94 24.33 -1.65 -5.38
N THR A 95 23.78 -0.43 -5.43
CA THR A 95 23.80 0.50 -4.30
C THR A 95 23.02 -0.03 -3.10
N LEU A 96 21.85 -0.65 -3.33
CA LEU A 96 21.07 -1.28 -2.26
C LEU A 96 21.82 -2.45 -1.62
N TYR A 97 22.58 -3.22 -2.40
CA TYR A 97 23.39 -4.32 -1.88
C TYR A 97 24.52 -3.82 -0.97
N VAL A 98 25.17 -2.72 -1.33
CA VAL A 98 26.20 -2.10 -0.48
C VAL A 98 25.57 -1.54 0.78
N TRP A 99 24.52 -0.74 0.66
CA TRP A 99 23.90 -0.09 1.81
C TRP A 99 23.30 -1.06 2.82
N ARG A 100 22.76 -2.20 2.40
CA ARG A 100 22.24 -3.21 3.36
C ARG A 100 23.33 -3.77 4.28
N SER A 101 24.60 -3.70 3.88
CA SER A 101 25.73 -4.14 4.72
C SER A 101 26.21 -3.05 5.67
N VAL A 102 25.83 -1.79 5.42
CA VAL A 102 26.24 -0.61 6.19
C VAL A 102 25.16 -0.19 7.18
N TYR A 103 23.88 -0.31 6.81
CA TYR A 103 22.75 0.16 7.59
C TYR A 103 21.92 -1.00 8.13
N GLU A 104 21.65 -0.99 9.44
CA GLU A 104 20.88 -2.05 10.11
C GLU A 104 19.40 -2.08 9.71
N CYS A 105 18.83 -0.92 9.36
CA CYS A 105 17.46 -0.82 8.89
C CYS A 105 17.38 0.12 7.69
N LEU A 106 16.93 -0.41 6.54
CA LEU A 106 16.70 0.37 5.33
C LEU A 106 15.20 0.45 5.03
N GLU A 107 14.76 1.67 4.73
CA GLU A 107 13.41 1.96 4.24
C GLU A 107 13.50 2.71 2.92
N ILE A 108 12.75 2.23 1.93
CA ILE A 108 12.47 2.97 0.69
C ILE A 108 11.10 3.61 0.85
N CYS A 109 11.05 4.94 0.77
CA CYS A 109 9.81 5.72 0.81
C CYS A 109 9.58 6.39 -0.55
N MET A 110 8.54 5.99 -1.27
CA MET A 110 8.15 6.54 -2.56
C MET A 110 7.01 7.54 -2.39
N TYR A 111 7.30 8.83 -2.56
CA TYR A 111 6.28 9.87 -2.74
C TYR A 111 5.88 9.90 -4.21
N ILE A 112 4.61 9.66 -4.53
CA ILE A 112 4.15 9.51 -5.92
C ILE A 112 2.89 10.32 -6.19
N THR A 113 2.68 10.79 -7.42
CA THR A 113 1.48 11.57 -7.78
C THR A 113 0.18 10.81 -7.50
N TYR A 114 0.09 9.58 -8.02
CA TYR A 114 -1.07 8.70 -7.91
C TYR A 114 -0.63 7.36 -7.35
N GLN A 115 -1.53 6.63 -6.69
CA GLN A 115 -1.20 5.27 -6.29
C GLN A 115 -0.92 4.38 -7.52
N PRO A 116 -0.06 3.35 -7.37
CA PRO A 116 0.27 2.47 -8.47
C PRO A 116 -0.96 1.84 -9.11
N CYS A 117 -1.00 1.84 -10.43
CA CYS A 117 -2.16 1.38 -11.17
C CYS A 117 -2.27 -0.15 -11.26
N HIS A 118 -3.49 -0.63 -11.44
CA HIS A 118 -3.77 -2.04 -11.74
C HIS A 118 -4.68 -2.11 -12.98
N PHE A 119 -4.11 -2.50 -14.12
CA PHE A 119 -4.81 -2.65 -15.41
C PHE A 119 -5.59 -1.42 -15.92
N SER A 120 -5.31 -0.22 -15.40
CA SER A 120 -6.20 0.94 -15.55
C SER A 120 -5.95 1.81 -16.79
N THR A 121 -5.02 1.46 -17.67
CA THR A 121 -4.63 2.30 -18.82
C THR A 121 -4.88 1.61 -20.16
N ARG A 122 -5.66 2.28 -21.02
CA ARG A 122 -5.91 1.86 -22.41
C ARG A 122 -4.63 1.83 -23.27
N LYS A 123 -3.59 2.58 -22.86
CA LYS A 123 -2.33 2.74 -23.60
C LYS A 123 -1.34 1.60 -23.37
N THR A 124 -1.51 0.82 -22.30
CA THR A 124 -0.69 -0.36 -21.98
C THR A 124 -1.59 -1.47 -21.44
N PRO A 125 -2.44 -2.07 -22.29
CA PRO A 125 -3.30 -3.16 -21.88
C PRO A 125 -2.48 -4.28 -21.24
N GLY A 126 -2.91 -4.76 -20.06
CA GLY A 126 -2.27 -5.86 -19.34
C GLY A 126 -1.10 -5.47 -18.42
N LYS A 127 -0.66 -4.21 -18.37
CA LYS A 127 0.35 -3.78 -17.39
C LYS A 127 -0.30 -3.37 -16.06
N SER A 128 0.27 -3.83 -14.95
CA SER A 128 -0.04 -3.34 -13.61
C SER A 128 1.22 -2.91 -12.89
N CYS A 129 1.27 -1.63 -12.53
CA CYS A 129 2.31 -1.08 -11.67
C CYS A 129 2.24 -1.67 -10.26
N SER A 130 1.03 -1.88 -9.70
CA SER A 130 0.89 -2.58 -8.42
C SER A 130 1.55 -3.97 -8.44
N SER A 131 1.28 -4.79 -9.46
CA SER A 131 1.89 -6.11 -9.59
C SER A 131 3.40 -6.06 -9.82
N GLN A 132 3.90 -5.07 -10.57
CA GLN A 132 5.34 -4.86 -10.73
C GLN A 132 6.01 -4.49 -9.41
N MET A 133 5.38 -3.62 -8.60
CA MET A 133 5.89 -3.24 -7.29
C MET A 133 5.87 -4.41 -6.29
N VAL A 134 4.81 -5.23 -6.30
CA VAL A 134 4.76 -6.49 -5.52
C VAL A 134 5.91 -7.41 -5.94
N LYS A 135 6.09 -7.62 -7.25
CA LYS A 135 7.19 -8.46 -7.75
C LYS A 135 8.56 -7.93 -7.33
N LEU A 136 8.79 -6.63 -7.47
CA LEU A 136 10.02 -5.99 -7.03
C LEU A 136 10.28 -6.20 -5.54
N TYR A 137 9.24 -6.02 -4.73
CA TYR A 137 9.33 -6.17 -3.29
C TYR A 137 9.67 -7.62 -2.91
N GLU A 138 8.89 -8.60 -3.39
CA GLU A 138 9.09 -10.02 -3.08
C GLU A 138 10.43 -10.55 -3.62
N ASP A 139 10.83 -10.19 -4.84
CA ASP A 139 12.05 -10.72 -5.48
C ASP A 139 13.33 -10.07 -4.94
N VAL A 140 13.27 -8.81 -4.48
CA VAL A 140 14.48 -8.00 -4.20
C VAL A 140 14.46 -7.39 -2.80
N LEU A 141 13.47 -6.57 -2.48
CA LEU A 141 13.53 -5.74 -1.27
C LEU A 141 13.28 -6.54 0.01
N LYS A 142 12.29 -7.43 -0.01
CA LYS A 142 11.91 -8.27 1.13
C LYS A 142 13.02 -9.25 1.54
N PRO A 143 13.70 -9.98 0.64
CA PRO A 143 14.87 -10.79 0.99
C PRO A 143 16.04 -9.98 1.57
N MET A 144 16.14 -8.70 1.22
CA MET A 144 17.13 -7.77 1.77
C MET A 144 16.69 -7.11 3.09
N ASN A 145 15.52 -7.48 3.63
CA ASN A 145 14.92 -6.85 4.81
C ASN A 145 14.73 -5.33 4.66
N ILE A 146 14.47 -4.87 3.43
CA ILE A 146 14.22 -3.46 3.12
C ILE A 146 12.72 -3.21 3.18
N LYS A 147 12.31 -2.27 4.03
CA LYS A 147 10.92 -1.85 4.12
C LYS A 147 10.54 -0.97 2.92
N PHE A 148 9.37 -1.17 2.35
CA PHE A 148 8.88 -0.37 1.23
C PHE A 148 7.57 0.34 1.58
N VAL A 149 7.57 1.68 1.49
CA VAL A 149 6.45 2.54 1.81
C VAL A 149 6.10 3.40 0.59
N ILE A 150 4.84 3.38 0.18
CA ILE A 150 4.31 4.21 -0.91
C ILE A 150 3.37 5.26 -0.32
N LYS A 151 3.63 6.53 -0.63
CA LYS A 151 2.86 7.70 -0.17
C LYS A 151 2.29 8.44 -1.37
N PRO A 152 1.08 8.07 -1.84
CA PRO A 152 0.45 8.75 -2.95
C PRO A 152 -0.06 10.13 -2.53
N THR A 153 0.11 11.10 -3.42
CA THR A 153 -0.44 12.46 -3.27
C THR A 153 -1.94 12.46 -3.44
N LEU A 154 -2.43 11.57 -4.30
CA LEU A 154 -3.82 11.34 -4.64
C LEU A 154 -4.09 9.85 -4.78
N ILE A 155 -5.22 9.39 -4.22
CA ILE A 155 -5.81 8.11 -4.58
C ILE A 155 -6.69 8.38 -5.80
N TYR A 156 -6.38 7.84 -6.97
CA TYR A 156 -7.09 8.05 -8.23
C TYR A 156 -7.92 6.83 -8.61
N LYS A 157 -9.21 7.01 -8.93
CA LYS A 157 -10.21 5.96 -9.18
C LYS A 157 -10.54 5.03 -8.00
N ALA A 158 -9.60 4.68 -7.14
CA ALA A 158 -9.87 3.75 -6.03
C ALA A 158 -10.85 4.30 -4.97
N TYR A 159 -11.02 5.63 -4.88
CA TYR A 159 -12.04 6.25 -4.02
C TYR A 159 -13.37 6.50 -4.73
N TRP A 160 -13.47 6.29 -6.04
CA TRP A 160 -14.71 6.53 -6.77
C TRP A 160 -15.76 5.50 -6.37
N ASN A 161 -17.04 5.91 -6.36
CA ASN A 161 -18.13 5.02 -5.99
C ASN A 161 -18.53 4.11 -7.17
N PRO A 162 -18.28 2.78 -7.09
CA PRO A 162 -18.59 1.86 -8.17
C PRO A 162 -20.09 1.76 -8.48
N SER A 163 -20.96 2.05 -7.50
CA SER A 163 -22.42 1.98 -7.65
C SER A 163 -23.00 3.09 -8.53
N THR A 164 -22.24 4.18 -8.69
CA THR A 164 -22.64 5.35 -9.51
C THR A 164 -21.97 5.35 -10.88
N ALA A 165 -21.10 4.38 -11.13
CA ALA A 165 -20.28 4.31 -12.33
C ALA A 165 -20.93 3.40 -13.38
N ASN A 166 -20.75 3.73 -14.67
CA ASN A 166 -21.03 2.78 -15.74
C ASN A 166 -20.16 1.52 -15.61
N PHE A 167 -20.51 0.44 -16.30
CA PHE A 167 -19.82 -0.86 -16.18
C PHE A 167 -18.29 -0.78 -16.34
N LYS A 168 -17.81 -0.06 -17.36
CA LYS A 168 -16.38 0.08 -17.64
C LYS A 168 -15.66 0.84 -16.53
N THR A 169 -16.21 1.98 -16.12
CA THR A 169 -15.66 2.78 -15.03
C THR A 169 -15.70 1.97 -13.72
N ARG A 170 -16.75 1.19 -13.47
CA ARG A 170 -16.85 0.29 -12.33
C ARG A 170 -15.72 -0.73 -12.30
N GLN A 171 -15.38 -1.36 -13.43
CA GLN A 171 -14.24 -2.26 -13.51
C GLN A 171 -12.91 -1.55 -13.19
N GLU A 172 -12.68 -0.36 -13.76
CA GLU A 172 -11.47 0.42 -13.49
C GLU A 172 -11.35 0.82 -12.00
N ILE A 173 -12.47 1.12 -11.34
CA ILE A 173 -12.53 1.39 -9.89
C ILE A 173 -12.17 0.15 -9.09
N LEU A 174 -12.79 -1.00 -9.40
CA LEU A 174 -12.54 -2.25 -8.71
C LEU A 174 -11.09 -2.70 -8.88
N GLN A 175 -10.52 -2.55 -10.08
CA GLN A 175 -9.12 -2.83 -10.33
C GLN A 175 -8.20 -1.90 -9.53
N ALA A 176 -8.49 -0.60 -9.46
CA ALA A 176 -7.70 0.33 -8.67
C ALA A 176 -7.71 -0.03 -7.17
N LYS A 177 -8.85 -0.48 -6.63
CA LYS A 177 -8.97 -1.00 -5.24
C LYS A 177 -8.19 -2.31 -5.06
N ASP A 178 -8.32 -3.24 -6.00
CA ASP A 178 -7.58 -4.51 -6.00
C ASP A 178 -6.06 -4.29 -6.03
N GLY A 179 -5.58 -3.31 -6.81
CA GLY A 179 -4.18 -2.91 -6.83
C GLY A 179 -3.63 -2.48 -5.47
N ILE A 180 -4.40 -1.70 -4.72
CA ILE A 180 -4.06 -1.30 -3.33
C ILE A 180 -4.00 -2.52 -2.42
N ARG A 181 -4.99 -3.42 -2.49
CA ARG A 181 -5.04 -4.63 -1.66
C ARG A 181 -3.87 -5.56 -1.94
N LYS A 182 -3.47 -5.71 -3.21
CA LYS A 182 -2.30 -6.50 -3.61
C LYS A 182 -1.00 -6.01 -2.98
N LEU A 183 -0.82 -4.68 -2.91
CA LEU A 183 0.34 -4.09 -2.26
C LEU A 183 0.33 -4.40 -0.75
N PHE A 184 -0.81 -4.24 -0.06
CA PHE A 184 -0.92 -4.60 1.35
C PHE A 184 -0.67 -6.08 1.63
N ALA A 185 -1.25 -6.97 0.82
CA ALA A 185 -1.09 -8.41 0.98
C ALA A 185 0.36 -8.88 0.80
N ALA A 186 1.15 -8.16 0.00
CA ALA A 186 2.59 -8.39 -0.14
C ALA A 186 3.41 -7.81 1.02
N GLY A 187 2.82 -7.02 1.92
CA GLY A 187 3.53 -6.34 3.01
C GLY A 187 4.15 -5.00 2.62
N ILE A 188 3.74 -4.40 1.49
CA ILE A 188 4.10 -3.03 1.11
C ILE A 188 3.18 -2.06 1.83
N ASP A 189 3.75 -1.11 2.57
CA ASP A 189 2.98 -0.09 3.28
C ASP A 189 2.47 0.96 2.29
N ILE A 190 1.16 1.24 2.30
CA ILE A 190 0.60 2.44 1.66
C ILE A 190 0.09 3.38 2.75
N GLN A 191 0.53 4.64 2.69
CA GLN A 191 0.22 5.64 3.71
C GLN A 191 -0.19 6.97 3.08
N ALA A 192 -1.13 7.68 3.70
CA ALA A 192 -1.31 9.10 3.41
C ALA A 192 -0.07 9.88 3.84
N MET A 193 0.19 11.02 3.22
CA MET A 193 1.24 11.91 3.70
C MET A 193 0.84 12.56 5.03
N GLU A 194 1.84 12.90 5.82
CA GLU A 194 1.71 13.66 7.06
C GLU A 194 2.38 15.03 6.92
N GLU A 195 2.16 15.93 7.88
CA GLU A 195 2.78 17.25 7.89
C GLU A 195 4.30 17.20 7.67
N LYS A 196 4.99 16.28 8.34
CA LYS A 196 6.44 16.08 8.20
C LYS A 196 6.86 15.69 6.78
N ASP A 197 6.02 14.94 6.07
CA ASP A 197 6.26 14.58 4.67
C ASP A 197 6.13 15.80 3.77
N TRP A 198 5.17 16.69 4.06
CA TRP A 198 5.01 17.94 3.33
C TRP A 198 6.13 18.93 3.56
N ILE A 199 6.58 19.05 4.81
CA ILE A 199 7.75 19.86 5.16
C ILE A 199 8.97 19.32 4.43
N PHE A 200 9.16 18.00 4.42
CA PHE A 200 10.22 17.34 3.69
C PHE A 200 10.15 17.65 2.18
N LEU A 201 9.04 17.32 1.51
CA LEU A 201 8.86 17.55 0.07
C LEU A 201 9.05 19.02 -0.30
N ARG A 202 8.58 19.94 0.55
CA ARG A 202 8.79 21.37 0.38
C ARG A 202 10.28 21.71 0.41
N ASN A 203 11.00 21.28 1.44
CA ASN A 203 12.42 21.59 1.58
C ASN A 203 13.26 20.97 0.46
N THR A 204 12.92 19.74 0.05
CA THR A 204 13.65 19.00 -0.98
C THR A 204 13.40 19.57 -2.37
N LEU A 205 12.14 19.87 -2.71
CA LEU A 205 11.76 20.28 -4.08
C LEU A 205 11.81 21.80 -4.27
N CYS A 206 11.63 22.60 -3.21
CA CYS A 206 11.39 24.04 -3.27
C CYS A 206 12.57 24.85 -2.68
N GLN A 207 13.73 24.80 -3.32
CA GLN A 207 14.98 25.36 -2.76
C GLN A 207 15.03 26.92 -2.70
N THR A 208 14.05 27.65 -3.24
CA THR A 208 14.23 29.11 -3.51
C THR A 208 13.25 30.05 -2.81
N SER A 209 12.45 29.60 -1.85
CA SER A 209 11.46 30.49 -1.26
C SER A 209 11.35 30.37 0.24
N ARG A 210 11.89 31.39 0.92
CA ARG A 210 11.38 31.93 2.20
C ARG A 210 9.91 32.42 2.11
N ILE A 211 9.18 32.01 1.07
CA ILE A 211 7.81 32.43 0.88
C ILE A 211 6.97 31.65 1.88
N LEU A 212 6.13 32.40 2.61
CA LEU A 212 5.09 31.91 3.50
C LEU A 212 4.21 30.91 2.74
N TYR A 213 4.57 29.63 2.82
CA TYR A 213 3.65 28.58 2.44
C TYR A 213 2.51 28.57 3.45
N ASN A 214 1.30 28.32 2.97
CA ASN A 214 0.20 28.08 3.88
C ASN A 214 0.59 26.97 4.87
N PRO A 215 0.24 27.12 6.17
CA PRO A 215 0.46 26.06 7.14
C PRO A 215 -0.25 24.79 6.67
N TYR A 216 0.30 23.63 7.03
CA TYR A 216 -0.35 22.36 6.72
C TYR A 216 -1.69 22.26 7.47
N GLU A 217 -1.68 22.61 8.75
CA GLU A 217 -2.87 22.71 9.59
C GLU A 217 -3.91 23.68 8.99
N GLY A 218 -5.15 23.20 8.86
CA GLY A 218 -6.28 23.93 8.28
C GLY A 218 -6.30 23.99 6.75
N SER A 219 -5.27 23.49 6.06
CA SER A 219 -5.18 23.56 4.60
C SER A 219 -6.01 22.49 3.88
N GLU A 220 -6.29 22.72 2.59
CA GLU A 220 -6.86 21.69 1.72
C GLU A 220 -5.99 20.43 1.63
N ARG A 221 -4.68 20.56 1.90
CA ARG A 221 -3.77 19.43 1.90
C ARG A 221 -4.02 18.50 3.07
N GLU A 222 -4.18 19.06 4.27
CA GLU A 222 -4.53 18.27 5.46
C GLU A 222 -5.85 17.53 5.25
N LYS A 223 -6.86 18.22 4.70
CA LYS A 223 -8.16 17.61 4.38
C LYS A 223 -8.00 16.44 3.40
N LEU A 224 -7.17 16.62 2.37
CA LEU A 224 -6.89 15.59 1.38
C LEU A 224 -6.12 14.40 1.95
N ASP A 225 -5.11 14.63 2.78
CA ASP A 225 -4.40 13.54 3.45
C ASP A 225 -5.30 12.79 4.44
N ALA A 226 -6.16 13.50 5.16
CA ALA A 226 -7.15 12.89 6.02
C ALA A 226 -8.10 11.99 5.21
N PHE A 227 -8.59 12.47 4.07
CA PHE A 227 -9.43 11.69 3.16
C PHE A 227 -8.69 10.45 2.61
N ILE A 228 -7.50 10.63 2.05
CA ILE A 228 -6.67 9.53 1.53
C ILE A 228 -6.41 8.49 2.61
N ARG A 229 -6.14 8.93 3.85
CA ARG A 229 -5.93 8.04 5.00
C ARG A 229 -7.17 7.19 5.27
N GLN A 230 -8.36 7.78 5.24
CA GLN A 230 -9.62 7.04 5.44
C GLN A 230 -9.81 5.98 4.34
N GLU A 231 -9.57 6.33 3.08
CA GLU A 231 -9.69 5.39 1.95
C GLU A 231 -8.68 4.23 2.04
N ILE A 232 -7.42 4.53 2.39
CA ILE A 232 -6.37 3.52 2.62
C ILE A 232 -6.75 2.58 3.75
N ILE A 233 -7.24 3.12 4.88
CA ILE A 233 -7.71 2.32 6.02
C ILE A 233 -8.90 1.44 5.61
N PHE A 234 -9.86 1.99 4.88
CA PHE A 234 -11.03 1.26 4.41
C PHE A 234 -10.63 0.06 3.54
N GLU A 235 -9.70 0.23 2.61
CA GLU A 235 -9.22 -0.89 1.78
C GLU A 235 -8.37 -1.90 2.56
N LEU A 236 -7.58 -1.45 3.54
CA LEU A 236 -6.87 -2.37 4.44
C LEU A 236 -7.86 -3.21 5.26
N MET A 237 -8.92 -2.60 5.77
CA MET A 237 -9.98 -3.28 6.50
C MET A 237 -10.65 -4.37 5.63
N ASN A 238 -10.96 -4.07 4.37
CA ASN A 238 -11.49 -5.05 3.43
C ASN A 238 -10.49 -6.21 3.21
N CYS A 239 -9.19 -5.90 3.07
CA CYS A 239 -8.16 -6.92 2.90
C CYS A 239 -8.08 -7.89 4.09
N VAL A 240 -8.23 -7.38 5.32
CA VAL A 240 -8.26 -8.21 6.53
C VAL A 240 -9.50 -9.09 6.59
N GLN A 241 -10.66 -8.59 6.15
CA GLN A 241 -11.87 -9.40 6.05
C GLN A 241 -11.74 -10.51 5.02
N ASP A 242 -11.19 -10.19 3.85
CA ASP A 242 -10.94 -11.16 2.77
C ASP A 242 -9.99 -12.27 3.26
N ALA A 243 -8.89 -11.90 3.93
CA ALA A 243 -7.94 -12.85 4.51
C ALA A 243 -8.55 -13.72 5.62
N ASP A 244 -9.39 -13.16 6.49
CA ASP A 244 -10.10 -13.92 7.54
C ASP A 244 -11.06 -14.95 6.92
N GLN A 245 -11.80 -14.57 5.88
CA GLN A 245 -12.71 -15.47 5.19
C GLN A 245 -11.97 -16.58 4.46
N GLU A 246 -10.88 -16.26 3.76
CA GLU A 246 -10.07 -17.24 3.05
C GLU A 246 -9.41 -18.23 4.01
N ALA A 247 -8.84 -17.74 5.11
CA ALA A 247 -8.23 -18.59 6.11
C ALA A 247 -9.23 -19.55 6.75
N LYS A 248 -10.48 -19.11 7.03
CA LYS A 248 -11.56 -20.00 7.50
C LYS A 248 -11.83 -21.15 6.52
N VAL A 249 -11.88 -20.85 5.22
CA VAL A 249 -12.11 -21.86 4.16
C VAL A 249 -10.95 -22.86 4.11
N ILE A 250 -9.70 -22.38 4.17
CA ILE A 250 -8.53 -23.26 4.13
C ILE A 250 -8.46 -24.15 5.37
N LEU A 251 -8.76 -23.60 6.54
CA LEU A 251 -8.79 -24.34 7.79
C LEU A 251 -9.90 -25.41 7.81
N SER A 252 -11.07 -25.14 7.22
CA SER A 252 -12.14 -26.12 7.11
C SER A 252 -11.80 -27.24 6.12
N LEU A 253 -11.16 -26.91 4.99
CA LEU A 253 -10.66 -27.89 4.02
C LEU A 253 -9.55 -28.76 4.62
N ALA A 254 -8.61 -28.16 5.36
CA ALA A 254 -7.55 -28.90 6.06
C ALA A 254 -8.15 -29.87 7.07
N GLN A 255 -9.14 -29.44 7.86
CA GLN A 255 -9.86 -30.28 8.82
C GLN A 255 -10.54 -31.48 8.13
N LYS A 256 -11.30 -31.24 7.05
CA LYS A 256 -11.99 -32.30 6.29
C LYS A 256 -11.00 -33.31 5.70
N ASN A 257 -9.84 -32.85 5.22
CA ASN A 257 -8.80 -33.75 4.72
C ASN A 257 -8.20 -34.61 5.83
N ILE A 258 -7.92 -34.04 7.01
CA ILE A 258 -7.46 -34.80 8.17
C ILE A 258 -8.48 -35.88 8.55
N GLU A 259 -9.76 -35.53 8.63
CA GLU A 259 -10.84 -36.47 8.96
C GLU A 259 -10.94 -37.61 7.95
N THR A 260 -10.88 -37.28 6.66
CA THR A 260 -10.87 -38.27 5.57
C THR A 260 -9.66 -39.21 5.67
N MET A 261 -8.49 -38.67 5.99
CA MET A 261 -7.27 -39.46 6.18
C MET A 261 -7.34 -40.35 7.44
N VAL A 262 -7.95 -39.87 8.52
CA VAL A 262 -8.17 -40.66 9.74
C VAL A 262 -9.13 -41.82 9.46
N ALA A 263 -10.22 -41.57 8.74
CA ALA A 263 -11.14 -42.62 8.30
C ALA A 263 -10.42 -43.68 7.43
N ARG A 264 -9.55 -43.25 6.50
CA ARG A 264 -8.70 -44.16 5.69
C ARG A 264 -7.60 -44.87 6.50
N LYS A 265 -7.22 -44.38 7.68
CA LYS A 265 -6.22 -45.02 8.53
C LYS A 265 -6.73 -46.31 9.17
N GLN A 266 -8.05 -46.51 9.24
CA GLN A 266 -8.65 -47.77 9.69
C GLN A 266 -8.39 -48.94 8.71
N THR A 267 -7.84 -48.70 7.52
CA THR A 267 -7.65 -49.75 6.48
C THR A 267 -6.19 -50.11 6.14
N PHE A 268 -5.15 -49.54 6.78
CA PHE A 268 -3.73 -49.80 6.40
C PHE A 268 -2.78 -50.12 7.56
N HIS A 269 -2.02 -51.23 7.42
CA HIS A 269 -1.14 -51.83 8.45
C HIS A 269 0.39 -51.59 8.30
N THR A 270 0.87 -50.48 7.69
CA THR A 270 2.33 -50.26 7.55
C THR A 270 2.89 -49.13 8.43
N SER A 271 3.72 -49.50 9.42
CA SER A 271 4.22 -48.65 10.52
C SER A 271 5.05 -47.41 10.12
N ARG A 272 5.69 -47.39 8.93
CA ARG A 272 6.45 -46.21 8.44
C ARG A 272 5.54 -45.10 7.89
N ARG A 273 4.52 -45.46 7.11
CA ARG A 273 3.51 -44.51 6.59
C ARG A 273 2.71 -43.89 7.74
N ILE A 274 2.40 -44.67 8.77
CA ILE A 274 1.66 -44.21 9.95
C ILE A 274 2.40 -43.07 10.69
N ARG A 275 3.73 -43.17 10.84
CA ARG A 275 4.55 -42.14 11.50
C ARG A 275 4.63 -40.84 10.71
N ALA A 276 4.85 -40.91 9.39
CA ALA A 276 4.87 -39.72 8.52
C ALA A 276 3.52 -38.97 8.55
N LEU A 277 2.40 -39.71 8.51
CA LEU A 277 1.05 -39.13 8.61
C LEU A 277 0.76 -38.55 10.01
N SER A 278 1.29 -39.16 11.07
CA SER A 278 1.16 -38.65 12.44
C SER A 278 1.93 -37.34 12.63
N TYR A 279 3.16 -37.26 12.10
CA TYR A 279 3.98 -36.06 12.12
C TYR A 279 3.31 -34.92 11.33
N GLY A 280 2.90 -35.19 10.08
CA GLY A 280 2.20 -34.21 9.25
C GLY A 280 0.92 -33.66 9.90
N ARG A 281 0.18 -34.52 10.62
CA ARG A 281 -1.01 -34.11 11.40
C ARG A 281 -0.64 -33.16 12.54
N SER A 282 0.36 -33.49 13.35
CA SER A 282 0.79 -32.65 14.47
C SER A 282 1.27 -31.28 14.00
N HIS A 283 2.03 -31.25 12.90
CA HIS A 283 2.55 -30.02 12.30
C HIS A 283 1.43 -29.15 11.71
N LEU A 284 0.47 -29.76 10.99
CA LEU A 284 -0.69 -29.06 10.44
C LEU A 284 -1.58 -28.47 11.54
N GLN A 285 -1.73 -29.19 12.65
CA GLN A 285 -2.50 -28.72 13.80
C GLN A 285 -1.81 -27.54 14.51
N GLN A 286 -0.48 -27.55 14.60
CA GLN A 286 0.31 -26.44 15.12
C GLN A 286 0.19 -25.19 14.22
N LEU A 287 0.36 -25.33 12.91
CA LEU A 287 0.19 -24.23 11.93
C LEU A 287 -1.24 -23.66 11.98
N LYS A 288 -2.25 -24.51 12.14
CA LYS A 288 -3.64 -24.09 12.33
C LYS A 288 -3.81 -23.23 13.58
N ILE A 289 -3.26 -23.66 14.72
CA ILE A 289 -3.33 -22.91 15.98
C ILE A 289 -2.64 -21.55 15.83
N GLU A 290 -1.45 -21.51 15.24
CA GLU A 290 -0.70 -20.27 15.02
C GLU A 290 -1.43 -19.30 14.09
N THR A 291 -1.97 -19.80 12.97
CA THR A 291 -2.77 -18.99 12.03
C THR A 291 -4.03 -18.44 12.70
N LEU A 292 -4.73 -19.25 13.50
CA LEU A 292 -5.91 -18.81 14.26
C LEU A 292 -5.58 -17.71 15.27
N LYS A 293 -4.45 -17.81 15.98
CA LYS A 293 -3.99 -16.76 16.90
C LYS A 293 -3.75 -15.43 16.17
N HIS A 294 -3.16 -15.48 14.98
CA HIS A 294 -2.96 -14.27 14.18
C HIS A 294 -4.27 -13.69 13.65
N LEU A 295 -5.23 -14.54 13.26
CA LEU A 295 -6.58 -14.09 12.87
C LEU A 295 -7.34 -13.42 14.02
N GLU A 296 -7.27 -13.99 15.23
CA GLU A 296 -7.87 -13.36 16.42
C GLU A 296 -7.25 -12.00 16.70
N THR A 297 -5.93 -11.91 16.58
CA THR A 297 -5.21 -10.64 16.75
C THR A 297 -5.59 -9.62 15.67
N LEU A 298 -5.75 -10.06 14.41
CA LEU A 298 -6.27 -9.21 13.32
C LEU A 298 -7.67 -8.70 13.61
N ARG A 299 -8.58 -9.56 14.08
CA ARG A 299 -9.95 -9.16 14.43
C ARG A 299 -9.97 -8.12 15.55
N TYR A 300 -9.09 -8.27 16.54
CA TYR A 300 -8.92 -7.29 17.61
C TYR A 300 -8.49 -5.92 17.06
N TYR A 301 -7.42 -5.87 16.26
CA TYR A 301 -6.98 -4.60 15.68
C TYR A 301 -7.98 -4.00 14.68
N PHE A 302 -8.67 -4.85 13.92
CA PHE A 302 -9.77 -4.44 13.04
C PHE A 302 -10.89 -3.76 13.84
N PHE A 303 -11.29 -4.34 14.97
CA PHE A 303 -12.28 -3.74 15.86
C PHE A 303 -11.81 -2.37 16.38
N LEU A 304 -10.56 -2.26 16.84
CA LEU A 304 -10.00 -0.98 17.30
C LEU A 304 -9.96 0.09 16.21
N MET A 305 -9.59 -0.29 14.98
CA MET A 305 -9.53 0.60 13.82
C MET A 305 -10.91 1.06 13.40
N ARG A 306 -11.89 0.16 13.32
CA ARG A 306 -13.29 0.50 12.99
C ARG A 306 -13.87 1.49 13.98
N SER A 307 -13.66 1.25 15.26
CA SER A 307 -14.11 2.16 16.34
C SER A 307 -13.44 3.52 16.25
N SER A 308 -12.13 3.56 15.95
CA SER A 308 -11.37 4.81 15.77
C SER A 308 -11.82 5.58 14.52
N LEU A 309 -12.07 4.90 13.41
CA LEU A 309 -12.55 5.51 12.17
C LEU A 309 -13.96 6.07 12.32
N HIS A 310 -14.87 5.31 12.96
CA HIS A 310 -16.22 5.77 13.25
C HIS A 310 -16.21 7.03 14.15
N TYR A 311 -15.35 7.03 15.18
CA TYR A 311 -15.15 8.20 16.01
C TYR A 311 -14.61 9.40 15.22
N MET A 312 -13.64 9.20 14.32
CA MET A 312 -13.13 10.27 13.45
C MET A 312 -14.22 10.82 12.54
N GLN A 313 -15.04 9.97 11.93
CA GLN A 313 -16.15 10.39 11.05
C GLN A 313 -17.21 11.21 11.80
N LEU A 314 -17.51 10.83 13.05
CA LEU A 314 -18.39 11.60 13.93
C LEU A 314 -17.76 12.94 14.35
N ARG A 315 -16.45 12.96 14.62
CA ARG A 315 -15.71 14.18 15.00
C ARG A 315 -15.34 15.11 13.85
N THR A 316 -15.25 14.66 12.61
CA THR A 316 -15.09 15.59 11.48
C THR A 316 -16.28 16.55 11.34
N ARG A 317 -17.39 16.31 12.06
CA ARG A 317 -18.51 17.25 12.22
C ARG A 317 -18.31 18.27 13.37
N ILE A 318 -17.31 18.09 14.22
CA ILE A 318 -17.03 18.86 15.43
C ILE A 318 -15.52 19.21 15.44
N HIS A 319 -15.15 20.39 14.94
CA HIS A 319 -13.77 20.89 14.86
C HIS A 319 -13.07 20.87 16.24
N ASP A 320 -12.33 19.80 16.57
CA ASP A 320 -11.63 19.71 17.87
C ASP A 320 -10.25 19.04 17.77
N CYS A 321 -9.24 19.71 18.35
CA CYS A 321 -7.79 19.53 18.19
C CYS A 321 -7.17 18.29 18.89
N ARG A 322 -7.98 17.34 19.39
CA ARG A 322 -7.46 16.10 20.01
C ARG A 322 -7.06 15.00 19.00
N SER A 323 -6.97 15.35 17.72
CA SER A 323 -6.74 14.44 16.59
C SER A 323 -5.40 13.69 16.66
N ASN A 324 -4.34 14.30 17.21
CA ASN A 324 -2.98 13.78 17.08
C ASN A 324 -2.74 12.44 17.82
N ARG A 325 -3.20 12.30 19.07
CA ARG A 325 -3.11 11.01 19.81
C ARG A 325 -3.93 9.89 19.14
N MET A 326 -5.08 10.24 18.57
CA MET A 326 -5.92 9.29 17.86
C MET A 326 -5.27 8.85 16.54
N LEU A 327 -4.67 9.78 15.79
CA LEU A 327 -3.89 9.47 14.58
C LEU A 327 -2.70 8.56 14.88
N GLN A 328 -1.98 8.79 15.97
CA GLN A 328 -0.90 7.91 16.42
C GLN A 328 -1.42 6.49 16.73
N ARG A 329 -2.56 6.36 17.42
CA ARG A 329 -3.20 5.06 17.68
C ARG A 329 -3.64 4.36 16.41
N ILE A 330 -4.21 5.09 15.46
CA ILE A 330 -4.61 4.57 14.15
C ILE A 330 -3.39 4.06 13.39
N HIS A 331 -2.31 4.83 13.34
CA HIS A 331 -1.07 4.43 12.68
C HIS A 331 -0.46 3.19 13.34
N TYR A 332 -0.43 3.15 14.67
CA TYR A 332 0.02 1.99 15.44
C TYR A 332 -0.81 0.74 15.13
N ASN A 333 -2.14 0.86 15.14
CA ASN A 333 -3.04 -0.26 14.83
C ASN A 333 -2.90 -0.70 13.36
N GLN A 334 -2.77 0.23 12.41
CA GLN A 334 -2.52 -0.05 11.00
C GLN A 334 -1.24 -0.87 10.81
N LYS A 335 -0.13 -0.46 11.44
CA LYS A 335 1.15 -1.17 11.39
C LYS A 335 1.03 -2.59 11.94
N ASN A 336 0.33 -2.77 13.05
CA ASN A 336 0.10 -4.10 13.63
C ASN A 336 -0.83 -4.96 12.77
N MET A 337 -1.88 -4.38 12.17
CA MET A 337 -2.73 -5.10 11.21
C MET A 337 -1.92 -5.61 10.02
N LEU A 338 -1.08 -4.78 9.42
CA LEU A 338 -0.24 -5.18 8.28
C LEU A 338 0.71 -6.32 8.67
N LYS A 339 1.36 -6.23 9.84
CA LYS A 339 2.21 -7.29 10.37
C LYS A 339 1.45 -8.61 10.52
N HIS A 340 0.27 -8.60 11.14
CA HIS A 340 -0.50 -9.83 11.35
C HIS A 340 -1.16 -10.34 10.07
N LEU A 341 -1.49 -9.47 9.12
CA LEU A 341 -2.02 -9.85 7.81
C LEU A 341 -0.97 -10.65 7.04
N GLN A 342 0.28 -10.18 7.04
CA GLN A 342 1.40 -10.93 6.46
C GLN A 342 1.56 -12.30 7.11
N LEU A 343 1.53 -12.37 8.45
CA LEU A 343 1.67 -13.65 9.17
C LEU A 343 0.54 -14.64 8.85
N VAL A 344 -0.69 -14.15 8.62
CA VAL A 344 -1.81 -14.99 8.17
C VAL A 344 -1.58 -15.49 6.74
N HIS A 345 -1.11 -14.62 5.84
CA HIS A 345 -0.75 -15.04 4.47
C HIS A 345 0.37 -16.09 4.47
N ASP A 346 1.45 -15.87 5.22
CA ASP A 346 2.57 -16.81 5.33
C ASP A 346 2.12 -18.15 5.93
N GLY A 347 1.30 -18.11 7.00
CA GLY A 347 0.73 -19.30 7.63
C GLY A 347 -0.15 -20.10 6.67
N LYS A 348 -0.96 -19.40 5.87
CA LYS A 348 -1.79 -20.00 4.80
C LYS A 348 -0.93 -20.72 3.76
N GLU A 349 0.12 -20.09 3.24
CA GLU A 349 1.00 -20.72 2.24
C GLU A 349 1.69 -21.96 2.79
N LYS A 350 2.18 -21.91 4.04
CA LYS A 350 2.77 -23.09 4.72
C LYS A 350 1.76 -24.24 4.83
N ILE A 351 0.51 -23.95 5.18
CA ILE A 351 -0.57 -24.95 5.24
C ILE A 351 -0.82 -25.58 3.88
N LEU A 352 -0.94 -24.76 2.82
CA LEU A 352 -1.18 -25.25 1.46
C LEU A 352 -0.02 -26.11 0.94
N ASN A 353 1.23 -25.68 1.17
CA ASN A 353 2.41 -26.43 0.79
C ASN A 353 2.48 -27.79 1.51
N LEU A 354 2.23 -27.81 2.82
CA LEU A 354 2.19 -29.05 3.60
C LEU A 354 1.05 -29.97 3.13
N MET A 355 -0.12 -29.43 2.80
CA MET A 355 -1.23 -30.21 2.24
C MET A 355 -0.85 -30.86 0.90
N ASN A 356 -0.16 -30.14 0.03
CA ASN A 356 0.32 -30.66 -1.26
C ASN A 356 1.40 -31.73 -1.07
N GLU A 357 2.34 -31.51 -0.15
CA GLU A 357 3.36 -32.50 0.20
C GLU A 357 2.74 -33.80 0.74
N ILE A 358 1.78 -33.68 1.67
CA ILE A 358 1.04 -34.84 2.20
C ILE A 358 0.34 -35.59 1.08
N ARG A 359 -0.37 -34.89 0.19
CA ARG A 359 -1.06 -35.50 -0.96
C ARG A 359 -0.10 -36.23 -1.90
N SER A 360 1.10 -35.70 -2.12
CA SER A 360 2.10 -36.35 -2.98
C SER A 360 2.66 -37.66 -2.40
N LYS A 361 2.59 -37.83 -1.07
CA LYS A 361 3.14 -38.98 -0.33
C LYS A 361 2.09 -40.05 0.01
N THR A 362 0.80 -39.72 -0.09
CA THR A 362 -0.34 -40.64 0.08
C THR A 362 -0.78 -41.19 -1.25
#